data_AF-A0A4R8A0K8-F1
#
_entry.id   AF-A0A4R8A0K8-F1
#
_cell.length_a   1.000
_cell.length_b   1.000
_cell.length_c   1.000
_cell.angle_alpha   90.00
_cell.angle_beta   90.00
_cell.angle_gamma   90.00
#
_symmetry.space_group_name_H-M   'P 1'
#
loop_
_entity.id
_entity.type
_entity.pdbx_description
1 polymer ?
#
loop_
_entity_poly.entity_id
_entity_poly.type
_entity_poly.pdbx_seq_one_letter_code
_entity_poly.pdbx_strand_id
1 'polypeptide(L)'
;MNTAMQPFSRRTLMLGTTAGGVAAWAGIPLTASADSLVYDSPAAFDVAQAGYLASDPQDNEQGVYAWGESYFLLSLLRMYEAYQDERYLRTFEDRARHVMATTDHARRVKDYAGRSGKVWRTAGNYTAGHGVLPDGNGVPTVQLRWAGASSAQTTAEVSNVADGTFDLVLRNPSTTTVVTLPGVSLDPAAPTYVVTAVNNRYTASLRWTAVDLRSAPAAAPAPAPATIAFQPQYYVFAVHTGMVAFPLARYARMVLASRKLGSRHKFARDVLDAATAAVAFHDSEWVSRPDGTGDYVWPKGAPIPFDGTIQPYNQSQALGQTQIELFRVTRQPRYRTRVLQMLKAYVPALRPVGDAYVWTYWPPYSELYAGYPKTAGISEYTPSYPASTQIEDLSHAAISTEFVHAAYDAGIDGGPATDVQRFAKTFTQNLIRSENEVWYKVDGTGVAVPANAVQCARWGAYAEQDLLIYQQSLRVYDAAQLNPVQGSHALGIAYLNWAKNSGWRNK
;
A
#
# COMPACT_ATOMS: atom_id res chain seq x y z
N MET A 1 13.67 48.51 1.62
CA MET A 1 14.38 47.51 2.42
C MET A 1 13.75 46.16 2.15
N ASN A 2 14.44 45.37 1.33
CA ASN A 2 14.03 44.05 0.88
C ASN A 2 14.16 43.03 2.02
N THR A 3 13.11 42.27 2.29
CA THR A 3 13.22 40.95 2.92
C THR A 3 12.55 39.95 1.99
N ALA A 4 13.40 39.31 1.19
CA ALA A 4 13.04 38.25 0.28
C ALA A 4 12.61 37.01 1.07
N MET A 5 11.38 36.54 0.85
CA MET A 5 11.00 35.16 1.15
C MET A 5 11.78 34.25 0.21
N GLN A 6 12.67 33.44 0.77
CA GLN A 6 13.32 32.37 0.02
C GLN A 6 12.34 31.22 -0.24
N PRO A 7 12.29 30.66 -1.46
CA PRO A 7 11.52 29.47 -1.74
C PRO A 7 12.24 28.22 -1.21
N PHE A 8 11.63 27.54 -0.26
CA PHE A 8 12.06 26.23 0.21
C PHE A 8 12.02 25.20 -0.94
N SER A 9 13.18 24.64 -1.26
CA SER A 9 13.37 23.54 -2.20
C SER A 9 12.71 22.25 -1.67
N ARG A 10 11.56 21.88 -2.23
CA ARG A 10 10.95 20.55 -2.08
C ARG A 10 11.55 19.58 -3.12
N ARG A 11 12.59 18.83 -2.73
CA ARG A 11 13.01 17.60 -3.42
C ARG A 11 12.76 16.42 -2.50
N THR A 12 11.52 15.95 -2.48
CA THR A 12 11.19 14.62 -1.96
C THR A 12 10.80 13.77 -3.15
N LEU A 13 11.65 12.80 -3.45
CA LEU A 13 11.47 11.77 -4.45
C LEU A 13 10.18 10.99 -4.09
N MET A 14 9.07 11.24 -4.79
CA MET A 14 7.81 10.51 -4.62
C MET A 14 7.92 9.10 -5.23
N LEU A 15 8.62 8.21 -4.55
CA LEU A 15 8.78 6.80 -4.95
C LEU A 15 8.23 5.92 -3.84
N GLY A 16 7.10 5.28 -4.13
CA GLY A 16 6.37 4.42 -3.19
C GLY A 16 5.43 5.14 -2.21
N THR A 17 5.46 6.48 -2.15
CA THR A 17 4.57 7.26 -1.27
C THR A 17 3.19 7.49 -1.89
N THR A 18 2.39 6.44 -1.99
CA THR A 18 0.92 6.58 -1.86
C THR A 18 0.44 6.20 -0.45
N ALA A 19 1.29 6.40 0.57
CA ALA A 19 0.83 6.80 1.90
C ALA A 19 0.18 8.19 1.92
N GLY A 20 0.09 8.84 0.75
CA GLY A 20 -0.87 9.88 0.42
C GLY A 20 -2.06 9.34 -0.38
N GLY A 21 -2.63 8.19 -0.01
CA GLY A 21 -4.03 7.87 -0.26
C GLY A 21 -4.98 8.76 0.55
N VAL A 22 -4.58 10.00 0.85
CA VAL A 22 -5.54 11.09 0.95
C VAL A 22 -5.91 11.37 -0.50
N ALA A 23 -6.92 10.68 -1.01
CA ALA A 23 -7.78 11.34 -1.97
C ALA A 23 -8.03 12.74 -1.39
N ALA A 24 -7.57 13.77 -2.08
CA ALA A 24 -7.86 15.14 -1.71
C ALA A 24 -9.37 15.33 -1.88
N TRP A 25 -10.14 14.92 -0.88
CA TRP A 25 -11.52 15.32 -0.70
C TRP A 25 -11.46 16.77 -0.25
N ALA A 26 -11.37 17.65 -1.23
CA ALA A 26 -11.59 19.06 -1.03
C ALA A 26 -12.98 19.27 -0.43
N GLY A 27 -13.02 19.84 0.77
CA GLY A 27 -14.15 20.61 1.29
C GLY A 27 -15.48 19.88 1.43
N ILE A 28 -15.62 19.06 2.47
CA ILE A 28 -16.92 18.97 3.15
C ILE A 28 -16.88 20.00 4.29
N PRO A 29 -17.88 20.89 4.44
CA PRO A 29 -17.89 21.88 5.51
C PRO A 29 -17.76 21.20 6.87
N LEU A 30 -16.81 21.68 7.67
CA LEU A 30 -16.64 21.27 9.06
C LEU A 30 -17.85 21.73 9.86
N THR A 31 -18.73 20.79 10.25
CA THR A 31 -19.56 21.00 11.43
C THR A 31 -18.72 20.58 12.64
N ALA A 32 -18.33 21.56 13.46
CA ALA A 32 -17.65 21.28 14.71
C ALA A 32 -18.59 20.44 15.60
N SER A 33 -18.13 19.26 16.03
CA SER A 33 -18.74 18.56 17.17
C SER A 33 -18.63 19.47 18.40
N ALA A 34 -19.74 19.68 19.10
CA ALA A 34 -19.82 20.65 20.20
C ALA A 34 -19.05 20.23 21.46
N ASP A 35 -18.59 18.97 21.56
CA ASP A 35 -17.73 18.46 22.64
C ASP A 35 -16.52 17.69 22.08
N SER A 36 -15.38 17.77 22.77
CA SER A 36 -14.18 16.97 22.48
C SER A 36 -14.49 15.48 22.68
N LEU A 37 -14.22 14.65 21.67
CA LEU A 37 -14.45 13.21 21.77
C LEU A 37 -13.52 12.57 22.81
N VAL A 38 -14.07 11.67 23.63
CA VAL A 38 -13.29 10.77 24.49
C VAL A 38 -12.88 9.56 23.64
N TYR A 39 -11.70 9.62 23.02
CA TYR A 39 -11.29 8.69 21.96
C TYR A 39 -11.14 7.22 22.38
N ASP A 40 -11.05 6.93 23.67
CA ASP A 40 -10.98 5.58 24.23
C ASP A 40 -12.36 5.09 24.75
N SER A 41 -13.45 5.59 24.14
CA SER A 41 -14.84 5.23 24.47
C SER A 41 -15.62 4.62 23.29
N PRO A 42 -16.68 3.82 23.55
CA PRO A 42 -17.58 3.34 22.51
C PRO A 42 -18.29 4.47 21.75
N ALA A 43 -18.60 5.60 22.41
CA ALA A 43 -19.26 6.74 21.78
C ALA A 43 -18.38 7.38 20.69
N ALA A 44 -17.07 7.54 20.95
CA ALA A 44 -16.14 8.02 19.93
C ALA A 44 -16.03 7.03 18.75
N PHE A 45 -16.10 5.73 19.03
CA PHE A 45 -16.14 4.72 17.97
C PHE A 45 -17.43 4.78 17.15
N ASP A 46 -18.59 5.02 17.78
CA ASP A 46 -19.87 5.14 17.09
C ASP A 46 -19.87 6.35 16.13
N VAL A 47 -19.26 7.48 16.52
CA VAL A 47 -19.03 8.63 15.64
C VAL A 47 -18.13 8.25 14.47
N ALA A 48 -17.02 7.54 14.74
CA ALA A 48 -16.09 7.12 13.71
C ALA A 48 -16.71 6.15 12.69
N GLN A 49 -17.50 5.19 13.20
CA GLN A 49 -18.25 4.24 12.40
C GLN A 49 -19.27 4.94 11.51
N ALA A 50 -20.06 5.87 12.05
CA ALA A 50 -21.02 6.62 11.26
C ALA A 50 -20.32 7.47 10.17
N GLY A 51 -19.23 8.14 10.52
CA GLY A 51 -18.44 8.95 9.59
C GLY A 51 -17.86 8.12 8.44
N TYR A 52 -17.32 6.94 8.74
CA TYR A 52 -16.75 6.08 7.70
C TYR A 52 -17.84 5.45 6.81
N LEU A 53 -18.92 4.94 7.39
CA LEU A 53 -20.01 4.33 6.62
C LEU A 53 -20.68 5.32 5.66
N ALA A 54 -20.67 6.62 5.97
CA ALA A 54 -21.16 7.67 5.07
C ALA A 54 -20.32 7.80 3.77
N SER A 55 -19.08 7.30 3.73
CA SER A 55 -18.25 7.28 2.52
C SER A 55 -18.63 6.17 1.52
N ASP A 56 -19.43 5.19 1.97
CA ASP A 56 -19.98 4.06 1.20
C ASP A 56 -19.04 3.46 0.14
N PRO A 57 -17.92 2.85 0.55
CA PRO A 57 -16.92 2.34 -0.37
C PRO A 57 -17.45 1.14 -1.19
N GLN A 58 -17.33 1.22 -2.53
CA GLN A 58 -17.93 0.27 -3.47
C GLN A 58 -16.94 -0.70 -4.14
N ASP A 59 -15.66 -0.35 -4.20
CA ASP A 59 -14.61 -1.17 -4.82
C ASP A 59 -13.20 -0.76 -4.35
N ASN A 60 -12.19 -1.45 -4.86
CA ASN A 60 -10.78 -1.16 -4.60
C ASN A 60 -10.07 -0.47 -5.78
N GLU A 61 -10.79 0.04 -6.78
CA GLU A 61 -10.15 0.57 -8.00
C GLU A 61 -9.20 1.72 -7.68
N GLN A 62 -9.50 2.48 -6.62
CA GLN A 62 -8.67 3.56 -6.06
C GLN A 62 -7.95 3.20 -4.75
N GLY A 63 -7.93 1.92 -4.36
CA GLY A 63 -7.30 1.45 -3.12
C GLY A 63 -8.14 1.63 -1.85
N VAL A 64 -9.43 1.98 -1.97
CA VAL A 64 -10.29 2.33 -0.82
C VAL A 64 -10.55 1.15 0.10
N TYR A 65 -10.64 -0.08 -0.43
CA TYR A 65 -10.74 -1.25 0.42
C TYR A 65 -9.43 -1.52 1.18
N ALA A 66 -8.29 -1.39 0.50
CA ALA A 66 -6.99 -1.63 1.12
C ALA A 66 -6.65 -0.64 2.24
N TRP A 67 -7.03 0.62 2.08
CA TRP A 67 -6.62 1.72 2.98
C TRP A 67 -7.78 2.38 3.74
N GLY A 68 -8.96 1.77 3.69
CA GLY A 68 -10.17 2.22 4.39
C GLY A 68 -10.95 1.05 4.95
N GLU A 69 -11.53 0.22 4.07
CA GLU A 69 -12.50 -0.81 4.49
C GLU A 69 -11.82 -1.88 5.33
N SER A 70 -10.57 -2.25 4.98
CA SER A 70 -9.71 -3.15 5.77
C SER A 70 -9.55 -2.68 7.21
N TYR A 71 -9.22 -1.41 7.40
CA TYR A 71 -9.04 -0.80 8.71
C TYR A 71 -10.36 -0.76 9.48
N PHE A 72 -11.44 -0.39 8.80
CA PHE A 72 -12.77 -0.37 9.42
C PHE A 72 -13.22 -1.77 9.87
N LEU A 73 -13.07 -2.78 9.01
CA LEU A 73 -13.37 -4.17 9.34
C LEU A 73 -12.54 -4.66 10.53
N LEU A 74 -11.23 -4.37 10.55
CA LEU A 74 -10.38 -4.72 11.69
C LEU A 74 -10.81 -3.99 12.97
N SER A 75 -11.25 -2.73 12.86
CA SER A 75 -11.69 -1.92 13.99
C SER A 75 -12.92 -2.54 14.69
N LEU A 76 -13.87 -3.08 13.92
CA LEU A 76 -15.03 -3.80 14.46
C LEU A 76 -14.62 -5.04 15.24
N LEU A 77 -13.62 -5.80 14.76
CA LEU A 77 -13.09 -6.95 15.49
C LEU A 77 -12.40 -6.55 16.79
N ARG A 78 -11.65 -5.44 16.79
CA ARG A 78 -11.03 -4.89 18.01
C ARG A 78 -12.07 -4.42 19.02
N MET A 79 -13.14 -3.77 18.57
CA MET A 79 -14.24 -3.39 19.46
C MET A 79 -14.98 -4.60 20.02
N TYR A 80 -15.18 -5.66 19.24
CA TYR A 80 -15.71 -6.93 19.76
C TYR A 80 -14.76 -7.56 20.79
N GLU A 81 -13.45 -7.63 20.52
CA GLU A 81 -12.47 -8.12 21.50
C GLU A 81 -12.50 -7.28 22.79
N ALA A 82 -12.70 -5.97 22.70
CA ALA A 82 -12.75 -5.06 23.85
C ALA A 82 -14.02 -5.23 24.71
N TYR A 83 -15.19 -5.36 24.09
CA TYR A 83 -16.49 -5.26 24.78
C TYR A 83 -17.36 -6.51 24.71
N GLN A 84 -17.00 -7.48 23.87
CA GLN A 84 -17.78 -8.71 23.59
C GLN A 84 -19.22 -8.43 23.10
N ASP A 85 -19.46 -7.23 22.56
CA ASP A 85 -20.76 -6.84 22.00
C ASP A 85 -20.89 -7.31 20.54
N GLU A 86 -21.82 -8.23 20.31
CA GLU A 86 -22.05 -8.80 18.98
C GLU A 86 -22.55 -7.79 17.93
N ARG A 87 -22.91 -6.55 18.31
CA ARG A 87 -23.23 -5.50 17.33
C ARG A 87 -22.10 -5.24 16.36
N TYR A 88 -20.85 -5.27 16.84
CA TYR A 88 -19.68 -5.08 15.99
C TYR A 88 -19.50 -6.22 14.99
N LEU A 89 -19.80 -7.46 15.40
CA LEU A 89 -19.79 -8.62 14.49
C LEU A 89 -20.90 -8.51 13.44
N ARG A 90 -22.10 -8.03 13.80
CA ARG A 90 -23.19 -7.82 12.83
C ARG A 90 -22.79 -6.80 11.76
N THR A 91 -22.23 -5.66 12.16
CA THR A 91 -21.72 -4.66 11.20
C THR A 91 -20.58 -5.23 10.35
N PHE A 92 -19.67 -6.01 10.96
CA PHE A 92 -18.59 -6.66 10.22
C PHE A 92 -19.15 -7.60 9.15
N GLU A 93 -20.13 -8.43 9.49
CA GLU A 93 -20.72 -9.40 8.59
C GLU A 93 -21.43 -8.76 7.40
N ASP A 94 -22.12 -7.64 7.62
CA ASP A 94 -22.74 -6.84 6.56
C ASP A 94 -21.69 -6.33 5.57
N ARG A 95 -20.64 -5.69 6.08
CA ARG A 95 -19.56 -5.14 5.26
C ARG A 95 -18.72 -6.22 4.57
N ALA A 96 -18.42 -7.32 5.26
CA ALA A 96 -17.71 -8.46 4.68
C ALA A 96 -18.48 -9.11 3.52
N ARG A 97 -19.82 -9.20 3.61
CA ARG A 97 -20.65 -9.66 2.48
C ARG A 97 -20.49 -8.74 1.28
N HIS A 98 -20.52 -7.42 1.48
CA HIS A 98 -20.31 -6.45 0.43
C HIS A 98 -18.94 -6.64 -0.24
N VAL A 99 -17.85 -6.64 0.55
CA VAL A 99 -16.48 -6.85 0.07
C VAL A 99 -16.30 -8.16 -0.72
N MET A 100 -16.95 -9.25 -0.27
CA MET A 100 -16.92 -10.52 -0.98
C MET A 100 -17.73 -10.50 -2.29
N ALA A 101 -18.85 -9.77 -2.32
CA ALA A 101 -19.70 -9.58 -3.50
C ALA A 101 -19.07 -8.65 -4.55
N THR A 102 -18.06 -7.86 -4.17
CA THR A 102 -17.35 -6.91 -5.05
C THR A 102 -15.93 -7.35 -5.39
N THR A 103 -15.59 -8.64 -5.21
CA THR A 103 -14.35 -9.22 -5.74
C THR A 103 -14.29 -9.12 -7.28
N ASP A 104 -13.08 -9.15 -7.84
CA ASP A 104 -12.86 -9.09 -9.27
C ASP A 104 -13.62 -10.19 -10.02
N HIS A 105 -13.64 -11.42 -9.46
CA HIS A 105 -14.41 -12.54 -10.00
C HIS A 105 -15.92 -12.26 -9.99
N ALA A 106 -16.46 -11.75 -8.89
CA ALA A 106 -17.88 -11.44 -8.79
C ALA A 106 -18.30 -10.32 -9.76
N ARG A 107 -17.46 -9.29 -9.91
CA ARG A 107 -17.63 -8.17 -10.84
C ARG A 107 -17.30 -8.53 -12.29
N ARG A 108 -16.73 -9.72 -12.55
CA ARG A 108 -16.27 -10.19 -13.87
C ARG A 108 -15.23 -9.27 -14.51
N VAL A 109 -14.36 -8.70 -13.69
CA VAL A 109 -13.26 -7.84 -14.14
C VAL A 109 -11.93 -8.59 -14.04
N LYS A 110 -10.93 -8.12 -14.79
CA LYS A 110 -9.62 -8.77 -14.93
C LYS A 110 -8.48 -7.81 -14.62
N ASP A 111 -7.34 -8.35 -14.17
CA ASP A 111 -6.08 -7.61 -14.14
C ASP A 111 -5.44 -7.49 -15.54
N TYR A 112 -4.30 -6.82 -15.62
CA TYR A 112 -3.53 -6.64 -16.85
C TYR A 112 -3.12 -7.94 -17.55
N ALA A 113 -3.01 -9.04 -16.82
CA ALA A 113 -2.66 -10.36 -17.33
C ALA A 113 -3.90 -11.20 -17.69
N GLY A 114 -5.10 -10.62 -17.60
CA GLY A 114 -6.37 -11.30 -17.87
C GLY A 114 -6.85 -12.21 -16.73
N ARG A 115 -6.20 -12.18 -15.56
CA ARG A 115 -6.58 -12.98 -14.39
C ARG A 115 -7.75 -12.34 -13.65
N SER A 116 -8.58 -13.16 -13.02
CA SER A 116 -9.70 -12.75 -12.17
C SER A 116 -9.84 -13.73 -11.03
N GLY A 117 -10.17 -13.27 -9.83
CA GLY A 117 -10.25 -14.11 -8.63
C GLY A 117 -11.01 -13.45 -7.49
N LYS A 118 -11.02 -14.10 -6.32
CA LYS A 118 -11.53 -13.51 -5.07
C LYS A 118 -10.53 -12.50 -4.49
N VAL A 119 -10.21 -11.49 -5.29
CA VAL A 119 -9.23 -10.43 -5.03
C VAL A 119 -9.81 -9.10 -5.50
N TRP A 120 -9.09 -7.99 -5.26
CA TRP A 120 -9.55 -6.64 -5.58
C TRP A 120 -8.44 -5.85 -6.26
N ARG A 121 -8.52 -5.72 -7.59
CA ARG A 121 -7.58 -4.91 -8.38
C ARG A 121 -7.68 -3.42 -8.07
N THR A 122 -6.66 -2.67 -8.46
CA THR A 122 -6.61 -1.20 -8.46
C THR A 122 -5.86 -0.70 -9.69
N ALA A 123 -5.95 0.59 -9.98
CA ALA A 123 -5.22 1.25 -11.05
C ALA A 123 -4.91 2.72 -10.73
N GLY A 124 -4.41 3.46 -11.72
CA GLY A 124 -4.32 4.93 -11.69
C GLY A 124 -3.18 5.42 -10.81
N ASN A 125 -3.45 5.68 -9.53
CA ASN A 125 -2.43 6.18 -8.60
C ASN A 125 -1.34 5.15 -8.28
N TYR A 126 -1.61 3.87 -8.52
CA TYR A 126 -0.70 2.77 -8.18
C TYR A 126 -0.04 2.11 -9.38
N THR A 127 -0.60 2.28 -10.58
CA THR A 127 -0.20 1.52 -11.77
C THR A 127 0.24 2.43 -12.89
N ALA A 128 1.07 1.88 -13.77
CA ALA A 128 1.49 2.55 -14.98
C ALA A 128 0.29 2.83 -15.90
N GLY A 129 0.35 3.99 -16.57
CA GLY A 129 -0.58 4.38 -17.63
C GLY A 129 0.08 4.22 -18.99
N HIS A 130 -0.72 3.87 -19.99
CA HIS A 130 -0.26 3.69 -21.36
C HIS A 130 -1.02 4.60 -22.33
N GLY A 131 -0.27 5.33 -23.16
CA GLY A 131 -0.78 6.00 -24.35
C GLY A 131 -0.25 5.28 -25.59
N VAL A 132 -1.04 5.22 -26.66
CA VAL A 132 -0.62 4.63 -27.94
C VAL A 132 -0.48 5.73 -28.97
N LEU A 133 0.73 5.86 -29.50
CA LEU A 133 1.07 6.72 -30.62
C LEU A 133 0.91 5.90 -31.93
N PRO A 134 -0.06 6.25 -32.79
CA PRO A 134 -0.18 5.62 -34.10
C PRO A 134 0.89 6.17 -35.07
N ASP A 135 1.01 5.56 -36.24
CA ASP A 135 1.66 6.18 -37.40
C ASP A 135 0.68 7.09 -38.17
N GLY A 136 1.15 7.69 -39.28
CA GLY A 136 0.31 8.53 -40.14
C GLY A 136 -0.85 7.80 -40.84
N ASN A 137 -0.87 6.46 -40.82
CA ASN A 137 -1.98 5.64 -41.32
C ASN A 137 -2.94 5.21 -40.20
N GLY A 138 -2.70 5.63 -38.96
CA GLY A 138 -3.52 5.24 -37.81
C GLY A 138 -3.14 3.89 -37.19
N VAL A 139 -2.05 3.25 -37.62
CA VAL A 139 -1.61 1.95 -37.09
C VAL A 139 -0.92 2.14 -35.75
N PRO A 140 -1.36 1.49 -34.65
CA PRO A 140 -0.68 1.49 -33.36
C PRO A 140 0.81 1.14 -33.49
N THR A 141 1.70 2.09 -33.18
CA THR A 141 3.13 1.95 -33.50
C THR A 141 4.01 2.04 -32.26
N VAL A 142 3.82 3.03 -31.39
CA VAL A 142 4.62 3.18 -30.17
C VAL A 142 3.72 3.26 -28.95
N GLN A 143 4.02 2.46 -27.94
CA GLN A 143 3.42 2.58 -26.62
C GLN A 143 4.26 3.53 -25.77
N LEU A 144 3.67 4.66 -25.40
CA LEU A 144 4.21 5.59 -24.42
C LEU A 144 3.74 5.16 -23.03
N ARG A 145 4.63 5.19 -22.04
CA ARG A 145 4.38 4.69 -20.69
C ARG A 145 4.75 5.74 -19.66
N TRP A 146 3.90 5.87 -18.65
CA TRP A 146 4.15 6.66 -17.45
C TRP A 146 4.00 5.76 -16.23
N ALA A 147 5.09 5.57 -15.50
CA ALA A 147 5.16 4.67 -14.35
C ALA A 147 5.13 5.43 -13.00
N GLY A 148 4.27 6.44 -12.88
CA GLY A 148 4.10 7.26 -11.67
C GLY A 148 2.63 7.42 -11.25
N ALA A 149 2.40 8.25 -10.24
CA ALA A 149 1.05 8.54 -9.73
C ALA A 149 0.18 9.27 -10.78
N SER A 150 -1.14 9.28 -10.54
CA SER A 150 -2.13 9.92 -11.41
C SER A 150 -2.02 9.50 -12.88
N SER A 151 -1.75 8.23 -13.16
CA SER A 151 -1.43 7.78 -14.52
C SER A 151 -2.60 7.91 -15.51
N ALA A 152 -3.83 7.94 -15.00
CA ALA A 152 -5.05 8.22 -15.79
C ALA A 152 -5.16 9.68 -16.26
N GLN A 153 -4.39 10.60 -15.67
CA GLN A 153 -4.37 12.02 -16.02
C GLN A 153 -3.17 12.38 -16.91
N THR A 154 -2.41 11.38 -17.34
CA THR A 154 -1.25 11.55 -18.22
C THR A 154 -1.69 11.82 -19.66
N THR A 155 -0.99 12.73 -20.33
CA THR A 155 -1.18 13.00 -21.76
C THR A 155 0.13 13.06 -22.53
N ALA A 156 0.03 12.76 -23.82
CA ALA A 156 1.07 13.06 -24.81
C ALA A 156 0.46 13.88 -25.95
N GLU A 157 1.15 14.90 -26.41
CA GLU A 157 0.69 15.79 -27.49
C GLU A 157 1.65 15.68 -28.68
N VAL A 158 1.08 15.45 -29.86
CA VAL A 158 1.77 15.44 -31.16
C VAL A 158 1.45 16.76 -31.86
N SER A 159 2.49 17.48 -32.27
CA SER A 159 2.36 18.75 -33.00
C SER A 159 3.50 18.94 -34.00
N ASN A 160 3.49 20.05 -34.75
CA ASN A 160 4.55 20.42 -35.71
C ASN A 160 4.95 19.29 -36.67
N VAL A 161 3.96 18.59 -37.23
CA VAL A 161 4.18 17.45 -38.12
C VAL A 161 4.64 17.96 -39.49
N ALA A 162 5.88 17.67 -39.86
CA ALA A 162 6.47 18.07 -41.14
C ALA A 162 7.59 17.09 -41.55
N ASP A 163 7.69 16.83 -42.87
CA ASP A 163 8.78 16.05 -43.47
C ASP A 163 9.03 14.67 -42.81
N GLY A 164 7.96 14.00 -42.39
CA GLY A 164 8.04 12.69 -41.72
C GLY A 164 8.48 12.74 -40.25
N THR A 165 8.58 13.93 -39.66
CA THR A 165 8.89 14.15 -38.24
C THR A 165 7.77 14.91 -37.52
N PHE A 166 7.81 14.94 -36.19
CA PHE A 166 6.83 15.61 -35.34
C PHE A 166 7.42 15.99 -33.98
N ASP A 167 6.82 16.94 -33.29
CA ASP A 167 7.13 17.24 -31.89
C ASP A 167 6.26 16.39 -30.97
N LEU A 168 6.85 15.87 -29.89
CA LEU A 168 6.15 15.12 -28.85
C LEU A 168 6.31 15.80 -27.49
N VAL A 169 5.19 16.12 -26.85
CA VAL A 169 5.16 16.72 -25.50
C VAL A 169 4.48 15.78 -24.51
N LEU A 170 5.18 15.37 -23.47
CA LEU A 170 4.70 14.46 -22.44
C LEU A 170 4.39 15.21 -21.14
N ARG A 171 3.19 15.01 -20.59
CA ARG A 171 2.69 15.71 -19.40
C ARG A 171 2.03 14.75 -18.41
N ASN A 172 2.33 14.94 -17.13
CA ASN A 172 1.57 14.32 -16.04
C ASN A 172 1.44 15.32 -14.87
N PRO A 173 0.25 15.52 -14.29
CA PRO A 173 0.01 16.53 -13.27
C PRO A 173 0.70 16.25 -11.92
N SER A 174 1.17 15.02 -11.67
CA SER A 174 1.96 14.70 -10.47
C SER A 174 3.39 15.25 -10.53
N THR A 175 3.81 15.82 -11.67
CA THR A 175 5.11 16.46 -11.81
C THR A 175 4.97 17.84 -12.44
N THR A 176 5.87 18.76 -12.08
CA THR A 176 5.94 20.08 -12.73
C THR A 176 6.75 20.05 -14.03
N THR A 177 7.48 18.97 -14.30
CA THR A 177 8.35 18.86 -15.47
C THR A 177 7.58 18.35 -16.67
N VAL A 178 7.58 19.15 -17.74
CA VAL A 178 7.07 18.76 -19.06
C VAL A 178 8.26 18.29 -19.91
N VAL A 179 8.12 17.13 -20.57
CA VAL A 179 9.16 16.62 -21.47
C VAL A 179 8.76 16.95 -22.89
N THR A 180 9.49 17.86 -23.53
CA THR A 180 9.35 18.20 -24.95
C THR A 180 10.46 17.56 -25.77
N LEU A 181 10.09 16.88 -26.85
CA LEU A 181 10.96 16.17 -27.79
C LEU A 181 10.67 16.67 -29.20
N PRO A 182 11.42 17.67 -29.71
CA PRO A 182 11.16 18.22 -31.03
C PRO A 182 11.69 17.32 -32.15
N GLY A 183 11.01 17.30 -33.30
CA GLY A 183 11.46 16.65 -34.53
C GLY A 183 11.77 15.15 -34.41
N VAL A 184 11.01 14.41 -33.59
CA VAL A 184 11.13 12.96 -33.47
C VAL A 184 10.56 12.23 -34.69
N SER A 185 11.04 11.01 -34.92
CA SER A 185 10.67 10.15 -36.06
C SER A 185 10.18 8.78 -35.60
N LEU A 186 9.34 8.12 -36.42
CA LEU A 186 8.97 6.71 -36.24
C LEU A 186 9.96 5.74 -36.92
N ASP A 187 10.99 6.24 -37.59
CA ASP A 187 12.06 5.43 -38.20
C ASP A 187 13.12 5.01 -37.16
N PRO A 188 13.28 3.71 -36.88
CA PRO A 188 14.30 3.19 -35.96
C PRO A 188 15.74 3.51 -36.36
N ALA A 189 16.01 3.76 -37.65
CA ALA A 189 17.34 4.15 -38.12
C ALA A 189 17.65 5.64 -37.89
N ALA A 190 16.63 6.46 -37.62
CA ALA A 190 16.81 7.88 -37.39
C ALA A 190 17.43 8.16 -36.00
N PRO A 191 18.36 9.12 -35.88
CA PRO A 191 18.89 9.53 -34.57
C PRO A 191 17.82 10.13 -33.65
N THR A 192 16.70 10.61 -34.23
CA THR A 192 15.54 11.17 -33.52
C THR A 192 14.41 10.15 -33.35
N TYR A 193 14.69 8.84 -33.50
CA TYR A 193 13.70 7.79 -33.29
C TYR A 193 13.02 7.94 -31.93
N VAL A 194 11.69 8.04 -31.93
CA VAL A 194 10.89 8.44 -30.78
C VAL A 194 11.08 7.54 -29.56
N VAL A 195 11.25 6.22 -29.75
CA VAL A 195 11.46 5.28 -28.65
C VAL A 195 12.79 5.54 -27.95
N THR A 196 13.86 5.72 -28.72
CA THR A 196 15.18 6.07 -28.19
C THR A 196 15.15 7.46 -27.54
N ALA A 197 14.50 8.44 -28.17
CA ALA A 197 14.39 9.79 -27.65
C ALA A 197 13.68 9.83 -26.29
N VAL A 198 12.53 9.18 -26.14
CA VAL A 198 11.81 9.09 -24.85
C VAL A 198 12.65 8.37 -23.80
N ASN A 199 13.21 7.21 -24.13
CA ASN A 199 13.98 6.41 -23.17
C ASN A 199 15.31 7.06 -22.76
N ASN A 200 15.86 7.98 -23.57
CA ASN A 200 17.04 8.78 -23.22
C ASN A 200 16.70 9.94 -22.26
N ARG A 201 15.43 10.36 -22.17
CA ARG A 201 14.97 11.35 -21.19
C ARG A 201 14.60 10.72 -19.85
N TYR A 202 14.63 9.40 -19.73
CA TYR A 202 14.30 8.71 -18.49
C TYR A 202 15.20 9.18 -17.35
N THR A 203 14.56 9.48 -16.22
CA THR A 203 15.17 9.57 -14.90
C THR A 203 14.21 8.95 -13.88
N ALA A 204 14.71 8.57 -12.70
CA ALA A 204 13.86 8.01 -11.63
C ALA A 204 12.71 8.95 -11.20
N SER A 205 12.85 10.28 -11.42
CA SER A 205 11.80 11.27 -11.16
C SER A 205 10.82 11.43 -12.33
N LEU A 206 11.28 11.23 -13.56
CA LEU A 206 10.48 11.44 -14.77
C LEU A 206 9.77 10.19 -15.27
N ARG A 207 10.32 8.99 -15.09
CA ARG A 207 9.66 7.69 -15.38
C ARG A 207 8.87 7.56 -16.69
N TRP A 208 9.27 8.29 -17.72
CA TRP A 208 8.77 8.13 -19.07
C TRP A 208 9.57 7.01 -19.75
N THR A 209 8.86 6.04 -20.31
CA THR A 209 9.45 5.04 -21.19
C THR A 209 8.60 4.87 -22.44
N ALA A 210 9.20 4.30 -23.48
CA ALA A 210 8.51 4.00 -24.73
C ALA A 210 8.96 2.64 -25.26
N VAL A 211 8.05 1.94 -25.94
CA VAL A 211 8.31 0.66 -26.62
C VAL A 211 7.64 0.66 -27.98
N ASP A 212 8.36 0.15 -28.99
CA ASP A 212 7.79 -0.10 -30.31
C ASP A 212 6.90 -1.33 -30.25
N LEU A 213 5.67 -1.19 -30.75
CA LEU A 213 4.68 -2.26 -30.78
C LEU A 213 4.81 -3.14 -32.04
N ARG A 214 5.59 -2.71 -33.03
CA ARG A 214 5.76 -3.42 -34.30
C ARG A 214 6.74 -4.57 -34.12
N SER A 215 6.39 -5.75 -34.63
CA SER A 215 7.26 -6.93 -34.60
C SER A 215 8.52 -6.77 -35.45
N ALA A 216 8.45 -5.96 -36.51
CA ALA A 216 9.56 -5.58 -37.36
C ALA A 216 9.54 -4.04 -37.56
N PRO A 217 10.14 -3.28 -36.63
CA PRO A 217 10.18 -1.82 -36.73
C PRO A 217 10.90 -1.34 -38.00
N ALA A 218 10.29 -0.40 -38.72
CA ALA A 218 10.83 0.23 -39.93
C ALA A 218 10.39 1.70 -40.00
N ALA A 219 10.87 2.46 -40.98
CA ALA A 219 10.36 3.80 -41.25
C ALA A 219 8.83 3.78 -41.44
N ALA A 220 8.14 4.71 -40.78
CA ALA A 220 6.69 4.89 -40.90
C ALA A 220 6.35 6.38 -40.98
N PRO A 221 5.25 6.76 -41.65
CA PRO A 221 4.82 8.16 -41.73
C PRO A 221 4.54 8.76 -40.35
N ALA A 222 4.85 10.05 -40.17
CA ALA A 222 4.55 10.75 -38.92
C ALA A 222 3.03 10.74 -38.62
N PRO A 223 2.64 10.62 -37.33
CA PRO A 223 1.24 10.70 -36.93
C PRO A 223 0.63 12.06 -37.23
N ALA A 224 -0.70 12.11 -37.35
CA ALA A 224 -1.43 13.38 -37.36
C ALA A 224 -1.33 14.09 -35.99
N PRO A 225 -1.41 15.44 -35.93
CA PRO A 225 -1.47 16.17 -34.67
C PRO A 225 -2.63 15.69 -33.79
N ALA A 226 -2.35 15.38 -32.53
CA ALA A 226 -3.34 14.81 -31.61
C ALA A 226 -2.89 14.95 -30.16
N THR A 227 -3.87 14.90 -29.23
CA THR A 227 -3.61 14.63 -27.82
C THR A 227 -3.99 13.19 -27.50
N ILE A 228 -3.04 12.42 -26.99
CA ILE A 228 -3.17 11.03 -26.59
C ILE A 228 -3.41 10.98 -25.09
N ALA A 229 -4.56 10.49 -24.67
CA ALA A 229 -4.87 10.21 -23.27
C ALA A 229 -4.32 8.83 -22.88
N PHE A 230 -3.81 8.72 -21.65
CA PHE A 230 -3.30 7.46 -21.13
C PHE A 230 -4.39 6.67 -20.41
N GLN A 231 -4.35 5.36 -20.57
CA GLN A 231 -5.22 4.43 -19.84
C GLN A 231 -4.43 3.70 -18.76
N PRO A 232 -4.83 3.79 -17.49
CA PRO A 232 -4.19 3.06 -16.42
C PRO A 232 -4.48 1.57 -16.58
N GLN A 233 -3.49 0.72 -16.29
CA GLN A 233 -3.69 -0.73 -16.31
C GLN A 233 -4.06 -1.23 -14.91
N TYR A 234 -4.92 -2.24 -14.83
CA TYR A 234 -5.33 -2.81 -13.54
C TYR A 234 -4.34 -3.85 -13.04
N TYR A 235 -4.01 -3.80 -11.75
CA TYR A 235 -3.16 -4.77 -11.08
C TYR A 235 -3.73 -5.16 -9.71
N VAL A 236 -3.52 -6.40 -9.30
CA VAL A 236 -3.90 -6.89 -7.96
C VAL A 236 -2.65 -6.89 -7.10
N PHE A 237 -2.56 -5.96 -6.13
CA PHE A 237 -1.40 -5.85 -5.24
C PHE A 237 -1.49 -6.83 -4.07
N ALA A 238 -0.41 -7.56 -3.79
CA ALA A 238 -0.32 -8.45 -2.63
C ALA A 238 -0.62 -7.72 -1.31
N VAL A 239 -0.15 -6.47 -1.16
CA VAL A 239 -0.47 -5.65 0.01
C VAL A 239 -1.95 -5.31 0.12
N HIS A 240 -2.61 -4.93 -0.98
CA HIS A 240 -4.04 -4.63 -0.95
C HIS A 240 -4.84 -5.87 -0.58
N THR A 241 -4.51 -7.02 -1.20
CA THR A 241 -5.11 -8.30 -0.86
C THR A 241 -4.88 -8.65 0.60
N GLY A 242 -3.66 -8.47 1.13
CA GLY A 242 -3.32 -8.72 2.52
C GLY A 242 -4.13 -7.87 3.48
N MET A 243 -4.19 -6.56 3.25
CA MET A 243 -4.98 -5.62 4.06
C MET A 243 -6.46 -6.01 4.10
N VAL A 244 -7.07 -6.33 2.95
CA VAL A 244 -8.50 -6.67 2.89
C VAL A 244 -8.78 -8.06 3.46
N ALA A 245 -7.94 -9.06 3.15
CA ALA A 245 -8.17 -10.44 3.57
C ALA A 245 -7.81 -10.71 5.04
N PHE A 246 -6.95 -9.91 5.66
CA PHE A 246 -6.57 -10.09 7.06
C PHE A 246 -7.75 -10.02 8.03
N PRO A 247 -8.57 -8.95 8.08
CA PRO A 247 -9.73 -8.92 8.97
C PRO A 247 -10.74 -10.02 8.66
N LEU A 248 -10.90 -10.42 7.39
CA LEU A 248 -11.73 -11.55 6.99
C LEU A 248 -11.24 -12.87 7.61
N ALA A 249 -9.96 -13.20 7.45
CA ALA A 249 -9.37 -14.41 8.03
C ALA A 249 -9.41 -14.38 9.56
N ARG A 250 -9.18 -13.22 10.18
CA ARG A 250 -9.26 -13.04 11.63
C ARG A 250 -10.68 -13.28 12.17
N TYR A 251 -11.71 -12.72 11.53
CA TYR A 251 -13.11 -13.00 11.87
C TYR A 251 -13.40 -14.50 11.79
N ALA A 252 -13.00 -15.15 10.70
CA ALA A 252 -13.21 -16.57 10.51
C ALA A 252 -12.56 -17.38 11.66
N ARG A 253 -11.33 -17.05 12.05
CA ARG A 253 -10.67 -17.67 13.21
C ARG A 253 -11.47 -17.48 14.49
N MET A 254 -11.81 -16.23 14.83
CA MET A 254 -12.50 -15.90 16.08
C MET A 254 -13.82 -16.65 16.21
N VAL A 255 -14.61 -16.67 15.12
CA VAL A 255 -15.91 -17.32 15.10
C VAL A 255 -15.79 -18.84 15.17
N LEU A 256 -14.91 -19.44 14.36
CA LEU A 256 -14.77 -20.90 14.31
C LEU A 256 -14.15 -21.50 15.58
N ALA A 257 -13.32 -20.72 16.30
CA ALA A 257 -12.78 -21.12 17.60
C ALA A 257 -13.81 -21.01 18.74
N SER A 258 -14.87 -20.22 18.56
CA SER A 258 -15.88 -19.97 19.60
C SER A 258 -17.13 -20.81 19.42
N ARG A 259 -17.44 -21.64 20.42
CA ARG A 259 -18.74 -22.36 20.49
C ARG A 259 -19.92 -21.40 20.62
N LYS A 260 -19.75 -20.27 21.31
CA LYS A 260 -20.82 -19.26 21.52
C LYS A 260 -21.27 -18.62 20.20
N LEU A 261 -20.37 -18.51 19.23
CA LEU A 261 -20.64 -17.94 17.92
C LEU A 261 -21.07 -18.98 16.88
N GLY A 262 -21.57 -20.15 17.32
CA GLY A 262 -21.94 -21.29 16.46
C GLY A 262 -22.87 -20.94 15.30
N SER A 263 -23.82 -20.04 15.51
CA SER A 263 -24.76 -19.58 14.47
C SER A 263 -24.07 -18.91 13.28
N ARG A 264 -22.86 -18.37 13.47
CA ARG A 264 -22.06 -17.66 12.45
C ARG A 264 -21.08 -18.57 11.71
N HIS A 265 -20.92 -19.82 12.14
CA HIS A 265 -19.90 -20.74 11.62
C HIS A 265 -20.00 -20.96 10.10
N LYS A 266 -21.22 -20.98 9.54
CA LYS A 266 -21.38 -21.10 8.08
C LYS A 266 -20.76 -19.91 7.36
N PHE A 267 -21.13 -18.69 7.75
CA PHE A 267 -20.59 -17.49 7.13
C PHE A 267 -19.08 -17.36 7.35
N ALA A 268 -18.58 -17.71 8.55
CA ALA A 268 -17.15 -17.73 8.82
C ALA A 268 -16.36 -18.68 7.90
N ARG A 269 -16.92 -19.83 7.50
CA ARG A 269 -16.31 -20.69 6.47
C ARG A 269 -16.31 -20.04 5.09
N ASP A 270 -17.43 -19.42 4.69
CA ASP A 270 -17.52 -18.71 3.41
C ASP A 270 -16.45 -17.58 3.33
N VAL A 271 -16.24 -16.86 4.43
CA VAL A 271 -15.21 -15.82 4.59
C VAL A 271 -13.80 -16.42 4.55
N LEU A 272 -13.55 -17.54 5.25
CA LEU A 272 -12.27 -18.24 5.25
C LEU A 272 -11.86 -18.70 3.85
N ASP A 273 -12.81 -19.23 3.08
CA ASP A 273 -12.59 -19.68 1.69
C ASP A 273 -12.25 -18.49 0.77
N ALA A 274 -12.88 -17.34 0.99
CA ALA A 274 -12.54 -16.11 0.26
C ALA A 274 -11.12 -15.65 0.57
N ALA A 275 -10.74 -15.53 1.85
CA ALA A 275 -9.40 -15.15 2.25
C ALA A 275 -8.32 -16.14 1.75
N THR A 276 -8.63 -17.45 1.80
CA THR A 276 -7.75 -18.51 1.28
C THR A 276 -7.50 -18.37 -0.22
N ALA A 277 -8.56 -18.14 -1.01
CA ALA A 277 -8.45 -17.92 -2.44
C ALA A 277 -7.71 -16.63 -2.78
N ALA A 278 -7.90 -15.57 -1.98
CA ALA A 278 -7.21 -14.29 -2.16
C ALA A 278 -5.69 -14.46 -2.00
N VAL A 279 -5.25 -15.18 -0.96
CA VAL A 279 -3.82 -15.50 -0.75
C VAL A 279 -3.25 -16.33 -1.90
N ALA A 280 -3.98 -17.35 -2.36
CA ALA A 280 -3.53 -18.24 -3.43
C ALA A 280 -3.34 -17.51 -4.77
N PHE A 281 -4.05 -16.41 -5.01
CA PHE A 281 -3.88 -15.59 -6.23
C PHE A 281 -2.44 -15.05 -6.38
N HIS A 282 -1.73 -14.88 -5.27
CA HIS A 282 -0.36 -14.38 -5.23
C HIS A 282 0.70 -15.49 -5.15
N ASP A 283 0.33 -16.77 -5.35
CA ASP A 283 1.31 -17.88 -5.25
C ASP A 283 2.45 -17.77 -6.27
N SER A 284 2.20 -17.22 -7.46
CA SER A 284 3.24 -16.99 -8.48
C SER A 284 4.20 -15.84 -8.14
N GLU A 285 3.83 -14.98 -7.18
CA GLU A 285 4.63 -13.83 -6.75
C GLU A 285 5.56 -14.20 -5.58
N TRP A 286 5.42 -15.39 -4.99
CA TRP A 286 6.22 -15.84 -3.86
C TRP A 286 7.53 -16.49 -4.32
N VAL A 287 8.66 -16.04 -3.78
CA VAL A 287 9.98 -16.60 -4.04
C VAL A 287 10.61 -17.08 -2.74
N SER A 288 10.73 -18.40 -2.57
CA SER A 288 11.54 -19.00 -1.52
C SER A 288 13.01 -19.07 -1.95
N ARG A 289 13.93 -18.85 -1.01
CA ARG A 289 15.38 -18.89 -1.27
C ARG A 289 16.06 -20.07 -0.57
N PRO A 290 17.23 -20.54 -1.08
CA PRO A 290 17.97 -21.66 -0.49
C PRO A 290 18.40 -21.44 0.97
N ASP A 291 18.59 -20.18 1.38
CA ASP A 291 18.92 -19.83 2.77
C ASP A 291 17.72 -19.92 3.72
N GLY A 292 16.54 -20.34 3.24
CA GLY A 292 15.32 -20.45 4.03
C GLY A 292 14.63 -19.11 4.29
N THR A 293 14.99 -18.04 3.58
CA THR A 293 14.20 -16.80 3.50
C THR A 293 13.18 -16.89 2.37
N GLY A 294 12.27 -15.92 2.29
CA GLY A 294 11.39 -15.77 1.14
C GLY A 294 10.65 -14.45 1.17
N ASP A 295 10.38 -13.91 -0.01
CA ASP A 295 9.69 -12.64 -0.19
C ASP A 295 8.67 -12.74 -1.32
N TYR A 296 7.71 -11.82 -1.30
CA TYR A 296 6.94 -11.52 -2.50
C TYR A 296 7.73 -10.61 -3.42
N VAL A 297 7.65 -10.87 -4.72
CA VAL A 297 8.22 -10.04 -5.78
C VAL A 297 7.12 -9.48 -6.65
N TRP A 298 7.39 -8.33 -7.25
CA TRP A 298 6.55 -7.84 -8.33
C TRP A 298 6.95 -8.52 -9.64
N PRO A 299 6.04 -9.19 -10.37
CA PRO A 299 6.39 -9.82 -11.64
C PRO A 299 6.95 -8.80 -12.61
N LYS A 300 8.08 -9.13 -13.26
CA LYS A 300 8.63 -8.29 -14.33
C LYS A 300 7.61 -8.13 -15.46
N GLY A 301 7.46 -6.90 -15.96
CA GLY A 301 6.44 -6.51 -16.93
C GLY A 301 5.05 -6.23 -16.35
N ALA A 302 4.83 -6.40 -15.05
CA ALA A 302 3.61 -5.92 -14.39
C ALA A 302 3.52 -4.38 -14.51
N PRO A 303 2.33 -3.79 -14.71
CA PRO A 303 2.17 -2.36 -14.95
C PRO A 303 2.25 -1.56 -13.65
N ILE A 304 3.36 -1.69 -12.96
CA ILE A 304 3.65 -1.06 -11.68
C ILE A 304 5.07 -0.48 -11.75
N PRO A 305 5.38 0.57 -10.96
CA PRO A 305 6.65 1.27 -11.13
C PRO A 305 7.88 0.38 -11.00
N PHE A 306 7.88 -0.62 -10.12
CA PHE A 306 9.07 -1.40 -9.79
C PHE A 306 8.90 -2.89 -10.08
N ASP A 307 8.28 -3.21 -11.22
CA ASP A 307 8.21 -4.57 -11.72
C ASP A 307 9.60 -5.25 -11.72
N GLY A 308 9.63 -6.55 -11.43
CA GLY A 308 10.87 -7.34 -11.38
C GLY A 308 11.68 -7.20 -10.09
N THR A 309 11.21 -6.44 -9.10
CA THR A 309 11.93 -6.24 -7.81
C THR A 309 11.23 -6.91 -6.63
N ILE A 310 11.99 -7.11 -5.55
CA ILE A 310 11.45 -7.55 -4.25
C ILE A 310 10.54 -6.45 -3.66
N GLN A 311 9.38 -6.86 -3.15
CA GLN A 311 8.43 -5.95 -2.48
C GLN A 311 9.01 -5.44 -1.15
N PRO A 312 8.64 -4.22 -0.69
CA PRO A 312 9.05 -3.76 0.63
C PRO A 312 8.36 -4.59 1.73
N TYR A 313 8.93 -4.59 2.93
CA TYR A 313 8.50 -5.49 3.99
C TYR A 313 7.02 -5.37 4.31
N ASN A 314 6.54 -4.14 4.48
CA ASN A 314 5.14 -3.87 4.79
C ASN A 314 4.17 -4.49 3.77
N GLN A 315 4.54 -4.57 2.49
CA GLN A 315 3.68 -5.17 1.47
C GLN A 315 3.60 -6.69 1.59
N SER A 316 4.75 -7.35 1.68
CA SER A 316 4.82 -8.81 1.88
C SER A 316 4.14 -9.21 3.20
N GLN A 317 4.38 -8.44 4.27
CA GLN A 317 3.92 -8.73 5.62
C GLN A 317 2.43 -8.47 5.81
N ALA A 318 1.80 -7.55 5.05
CA ALA A 318 0.34 -7.42 5.02
C ALA A 318 -0.32 -8.75 4.60
N LEU A 319 0.17 -9.40 3.54
CA LEU A 319 -0.34 -10.71 3.13
C LEU A 319 0.10 -11.82 4.11
N GLY A 320 1.24 -11.64 4.77
CA GLY A 320 1.69 -12.47 5.88
C GLY A 320 0.73 -12.51 7.06
N GLN A 321 0.09 -11.39 7.43
CA GLN A 321 -0.92 -11.35 8.49
C GLN A 321 -2.10 -12.30 8.19
N THR A 322 -2.60 -12.28 6.96
CA THR A 322 -3.64 -13.22 6.50
C THR A 322 -3.17 -14.66 6.60
N GLN A 323 -1.93 -14.96 6.15
CA GLN A 323 -1.38 -16.31 6.21
C GLN A 323 -1.25 -16.82 7.66
N ILE A 324 -0.94 -15.96 8.63
CA ILE A 324 -0.92 -16.31 10.05
C ILE A 324 -2.31 -16.76 10.51
N GLU A 325 -3.35 -15.98 10.22
CA GLU A 325 -4.71 -16.35 10.62
C GLU A 325 -5.17 -17.64 9.92
N LEU A 326 -4.84 -17.82 8.63
CA LEU A 326 -5.09 -19.07 7.91
C LEU A 326 -4.36 -20.26 8.55
N PHE A 327 -3.11 -20.09 8.99
CA PHE A 327 -2.39 -21.12 9.74
C PHE A 327 -3.11 -21.45 11.05
N ARG A 328 -3.52 -20.44 11.84
CA ARG A 328 -4.17 -20.65 13.14
C ARG A 328 -5.48 -21.44 13.01
N VAL A 329 -6.23 -21.23 11.93
CA VAL A 329 -7.50 -21.94 11.68
C VAL A 329 -7.30 -23.30 11.03
N THR A 330 -6.50 -23.37 9.96
CA THR A 330 -6.42 -24.57 9.11
C THR A 330 -5.30 -25.53 9.51
N ARG A 331 -4.30 -25.04 10.26
CA ARG A 331 -3.06 -25.75 10.60
C ARG A 331 -2.24 -26.22 9.40
N GLN A 332 -2.51 -25.70 8.20
CA GLN A 332 -1.76 -26.09 6.99
C GLN A 332 -0.29 -25.62 7.08
N PRO A 333 0.71 -26.52 6.94
CA PRO A 333 2.11 -26.19 7.10
C PRO A 333 2.66 -25.12 6.14
N ARG A 334 2.08 -25.01 4.94
CA ARG A 334 2.52 -24.04 3.92
C ARG A 334 2.47 -22.60 4.43
N TYR A 335 1.43 -22.24 5.18
CA TYR A 335 1.27 -20.89 5.71
C TYR A 335 2.31 -20.58 6.77
N ARG A 336 2.50 -21.50 7.73
CA ARG A 336 3.56 -21.37 8.75
C ARG A 336 4.95 -21.25 8.11
N THR A 337 5.21 -22.05 7.08
CA THR A 337 6.50 -22.06 6.37
C THR A 337 6.78 -20.69 5.75
N ARG A 338 5.83 -20.12 4.99
CA ARG A 338 6.01 -18.78 4.40
C ARG A 338 6.17 -17.70 5.45
N VAL A 339 5.40 -17.75 6.55
CA VAL A 339 5.54 -16.80 7.66
C VAL A 339 6.93 -16.86 8.29
N LEU A 340 7.47 -18.05 8.55
CA LEU A 340 8.84 -18.21 9.06
C LEU A 340 9.88 -17.69 8.08
N GLN A 341 9.68 -17.91 6.78
CA GLN A 341 10.55 -17.40 5.73
C GLN A 341 10.55 -15.85 5.70
N MET A 342 9.39 -15.21 5.83
CA MET A 342 9.26 -13.74 5.93
C MET A 342 9.90 -13.19 7.21
N LEU A 343 9.69 -13.84 8.36
CA LEU A 343 10.31 -13.45 9.63
C LEU A 343 11.84 -13.52 9.54
N LYS A 344 12.37 -14.59 8.93
CA LYS A 344 13.82 -14.74 8.69
C LYS A 344 14.35 -13.67 7.72
N ALA A 345 13.62 -13.41 6.64
CA ALA A 345 13.93 -12.34 5.67
C ALA A 345 13.98 -10.95 6.31
N TYR A 346 13.21 -10.69 7.37
CA TYR A 346 13.17 -9.38 8.00
C TYR A 346 14.39 -9.08 8.90
N VAL A 347 15.02 -10.12 9.47
CA VAL A 347 16.14 -9.99 10.42
C VAL A 347 17.27 -9.07 9.94
N PRO A 348 17.78 -9.15 8.70
CA PRO A 348 18.86 -8.29 8.23
C PRO A 348 18.55 -6.80 8.26
N ALA A 349 17.27 -6.40 8.26
CA ALA A 349 16.88 -4.99 8.36
C ALA A 349 16.80 -4.48 9.79
N LEU A 350 16.65 -5.37 10.78
CA LEU A 350 16.45 -5.01 12.18
C LEU A 350 17.78 -4.67 12.83
N ARG A 351 18.10 -3.38 12.92
CA ARG A 351 19.28 -2.87 13.63
C ARG A 351 18.91 -2.54 15.07
N PRO A 352 19.52 -3.20 16.08
CA PRO A 352 19.33 -2.80 17.47
C PRO A 352 19.99 -1.44 17.73
N VAL A 353 19.27 -0.54 18.40
CA VAL A 353 19.75 0.75 18.91
C VAL A 353 19.28 0.85 20.36
N GLY A 354 20.19 0.59 21.30
CA GLY A 354 19.81 0.37 22.70
C GLY A 354 18.88 -0.84 22.82
N ASP A 355 17.72 -0.65 23.45
CA ASP A 355 16.69 -1.69 23.59
C ASP A 355 15.65 -1.66 22.47
N ALA A 356 15.76 -0.75 21.50
CA ALA A 356 14.83 -0.61 20.39
C ALA A 356 15.38 -1.23 19.09
N TYR A 357 14.49 -1.51 18.15
CA TYR A 357 14.85 -1.73 16.74
C TYR A 357 14.66 -0.47 15.89
N VAL A 358 15.55 -0.30 14.91
CA VAL A 358 15.39 0.59 13.76
C VAL A 358 15.55 -0.25 12.50
N TRP A 359 14.73 0.00 11.48
CA TRP A 359 14.81 -0.76 10.24
C TRP A 359 14.48 0.07 8.99
N THR A 360 14.89 -0.48 7.85
CA THR A 360 14.72 0.13 6.53
C THR A 360 13.43 -0.33 5.88
N TYR A 361 12.84 0.53 5.06
CA TYR A 361 11.63 0.25 4.28
C TYR A 361 11.83 -0.90 3.29
N TRP A 362 12.94 -0.82 2.54
CA TRP A 362 13.35 -1.84 1.59
C TRP A 362 14.19 -2.90 2.28
N PRO A 363 14.06 -4.19 1.90
CA PRO A 363 14.99 -5.22 2.33
C PRO A 363 16.42 -4.83 1.96
N PRO A 364 17.41 -4.90 2.87
CA PRO A 364 18.80 -4.49 2.58
C PRO A 364 19.46 -5.23 1.41
N TYR A 365 18.91 -6.38 1.03
CA TYR A 365 19.34 -7.23 -0.08
C TYR A 365 18.50 -7.04 -1.36
N SER A 366 17.54 -6.11 -1.38
CA SER A 366 16.68 -5.84 -2.53
C SER A 366 17.33 -4.92 -3.56
N GLU A 367 16.83 -5.01 -4.80
CA GLU A 367 17.28 -4.20 -5.93
C GLU A 367 17.08 -2.70 -5.66
N LEU A 368 15.98 -2.32 -4.99
CA LEU A 368 15.70 -0.91 -4.69
C LEU A 368 16.53 -0.36 -3.53
N TYR A 369 16.91 -1.21 -2.58
CA TYR A 369 17.85 -0.82 -1.53
C TYR A 369 19.23 -0.52 -2.12
N ALA A 370 19.73 -1.42 -2.97
CA ALA A 370 21.05 -1.28 -3.61
C ALA A 370 21.06 -0.25 -4.75
N GLY A 371 19.91 -0.03 -5.40
CA GLY A 371 19.83 0.66 -6.68
C GLY A 371 20.32 -0.22 -7.84
N TYR A 372 19.97 0.15 -9.07
CA TYR A 372 20.39 -0.59 -10.25
C TYR A 372 20.52 0.29 -11.50
N PRO A 373 21.47 -0.05 -12.39
CA PRO A 373 21.62 0.62 -13.68
C PRO A 373 20.67 0.03 -14.74
N LYS A 374 20.49 0.76 -15.85
CA LYS A 374 19.70 0.32 -17.01
C LYS A 374 20.16 -1.02 -17.59
N THR A 375 21.46 -1.30 -17.54
CA THR A 375 22.07 -2.54 -18.05
C THR A 375 21.70 -3.78 -17.26
N ALA A 376 21.17 -3.64 -16.03
CA ALA A 376 20.76 -4.79 -15.22
C ALA A 376 19.43 -5.41 -15.70
N GLY A 377 18.62 -4.66 -16.47
CA GLY A 377 17.38 -5.18 -17.04
C GLY A 377 16.36 -5.65 -16.01
N ILE A 378 16.34 -5.04 -14.83
CA ILE A 378 15.48 -5.43 -13.68
C ILE A 378 14.00 -5.12 -13.95
N SER A 379 13.70 -3.88 -14.36
CA SER A 379 12.35 -3.35 -14.50
C SER A 379 12.10 -2.82 -15.91
N GLU A 380 10.91 -3.08 -16.46
CA GLU A 380 10.45 -2.55 -17.76
C GLU A 380 9.93 -1.10 -17.65
N TYR A 381 9.48 -0.70 -16.46
CA TYR A 381 8.85 0.60 -16.22
C TYR A 381 9.78 1.63 -15.54
N THR A 382 10.75 1.16 -14.76
CA THR A 382 11.79 1.96 -14.10
C THR A 382 13.15 1.38 -14.48
N PRO A 383 13.67 1.62 -15.69
CA PRO A 383 14.87 0.91 -16.16
C PRO A 383 16.12 1.14 -15.32
N SER A 384 16.23 2.28 -14.62
CA SER A 384 17.27 2.50 -13.62
C SER A 384 16.74 3.23 -12.39
N TYR A 385 17.36 2.96 -11.24
CA TYR A 385 16.93 3.54 -9.98
C TYR A 385 18.11 3.74 -9.02
N PRO A 386 18.26 4.92 -8.38
CA PRO A 386 19.28 5.11 -7.35
C PRO A 386 18.97 4.27 -6.10
N ALA A 387 20.01 3.95 -5.32
CA ALA A 387 19.86 3.28 -4.04
C ALA A 387 18.87 4.04 -3.12
N SER A 388 17.97 3.31 -2.47
CA SER A 388 16.99 3.84 -1.51
C SER A 388 17.11 3.12 -0.18
N THR A 389 17.83 3.73 0.75
CA THR A 389 18.09 3.17 2.09
C THR A 389 17.20 3.80 3.17
N GLN A 390 15.99 4.24 2.77
CA GLN A 390 15.10 4.99 3.65
C GLN A 390 14.68 4.17 4.88
N ILE A 391 14.65 4.83 6.04
CA ILE A 391 14.08 4.29 7.27
C ILE A 391 12.56 4.24 7.16
N GLU A 392 11.98 3.16 7.67
CA GLU A 392 10.54 2.94 7.70
C GLU A 392 9.81 4.05 8.47
N ASP A 393 8.63 4.44 7.97
CA ASP A 393 7.77 5.38 8.68
C ASP A 393 6.81 4.69 9.64
N LEU A 394 6.28 5.45 10.60
CA LEU A 394 5.36 5.02 11.66
C LEU A 394 4.16 4.22 11.14
N SER A 395 3.61 4.59 9.99
CA SER A 395 2.35 4.07 9.45
C SER A 395 2.53 2.77 8.68
N HIS A 396 3.59 2.66 7.90
CA HIS A 396 3.97 1.43 7.22
C HIS A 396 4.59 0.43 8.20
N ALA A 397 5.41 0.92 9.14
CA ALA A 397 5.93 0.14 10.27
C ALA A 397 4.82 -0.57 11.04
N ALA A 398 3.67 0.09 11.24
CA ALA A 398 2.54 -0.53 11.93
C ALA A 398 2.06 -1.83 11.26
N ILE A 399 2.12 -1.94 9.92
CA ILE A 399 1.77 -3.19 9.20
C ILE A 399 2.77 -4.30 9.56
N SER A 400 4.05 -3.95 9.59
CA SER A 400 5.14 -4.88 9.90
C SER A 400 5.10 -5.33 11.35
N THR A 401 4.82 -4.42 12.28
CA THR A 401 4.74 -4.75 13.70
C THR A 401 3.47 -5.52 14.05
N GLU A 402 2.34 -5.24 13.39
CA GLU A 402 1.12 -6.07 13.46
C GLU A 402 1.39 -7.50 12.96
N PHE A 403 2.15 -7.67 11.87
CA PHE A 403 2.59 -8.98 11.38
C PHE A 403 3.44 -9.74 12.41
N VAL A 404 4.48 -9.09 12.96
CA VAL A 404 5.35 -9.71 13.98
C VAL A 404 4.55 -10.10 15.22
N HIS A 405 3.65 -9.22 15.70
CA HIS A 405 2.80 -9.49 16.85
C HIS A 405 1.82 -10.64 16.58
N ALA A 406 1.23 -10.70 15.39
CA ALA A 406 0.34 -11.80 15.02
C ALA A 406 1.09 -13.14 14.98
N ALA A 407 2.36 -13.16 14.52
CA ALA A 407 3.19 -14.35 14.53
C ALA A 407 3.53 -14.82 15.95
N TYR A 408 3.85 -13.88 16.84
CA TYR A 408 4.02 -14.11 18.27
C TYR A 408 2.76 -14.74 18.90
N ASP A 409 1.58 -14.13 18.68
CA ASP A 409 0.29 -14.65 19.16
C ASP A 409 -0.05 -16.05 18.61
N ALA A 410 0.53 -16.43 17.47
CA ALA A 410 0.33 -17.72 16.84
C ALA A 410 1.32 -18.81 17.31
N GLY A 411 2.30 -18.46 18.16
CA GLY A 411 3.39 -19.36 18.57
C GLY A 411 4.31 -19.73 17.40
N ILE A 412 4.50 -18.82 16.44
CA ILE A 412 5.45 -18.99 15.34
C ILE A 412 6.78 -18.38 15.77
N ASP A 413 7.52 -19.16 16.56
CA ASP A 413 8.77 -18.73 17.22
C ASP A 413 9.94 -18.68 16.23
N GLY A 414 9.96 -17.65 15.38
CA GLY A 414 11.04 -17.39 14.43
C GLY A 414 11.51 -15.94 14.49
N GLY A 415 12.79 -15.75 14.82
CA GLY A 415 13.49 -14.46 14.72
C GLY A 415 12.74 -13.30 15.40
N PRO A 416 12.24 -12.29 14.67
CA PRO A 416 11.60 -11.11 15.26
C PRO A 416 10.39 -11.40 16.17
N ALA A 417 9.68 -12.51 15.93
CA ALA A 417 8.51 -12.89 16.72
C ALA A 417 8.86 -13.25 18.19
N THR A 418 10.12 -13.61 18.48
CA THR A 418 10.57 -13.86 19.86
C THR A 418 11.07 -12.61 20.58
N ASP A 419 11.09 -11.44 19.90
CA ASP A 419 11.64 -10.19 20.44
C ASP A 419 10.65 -9.02 20.34
N VAL A 420 9.36 -9.30 20.59
CA VAL A 420 8.28 -8.30 20.59
C VAL A 420 8.53 -7.13 21.56
N GLN A 421 9.32 -7.36 22.61
CA GLN A 421 9.70 -6.31 23.57
C GLN A 421 10.53 -5.20 22.91
N ARG A 422 11.47 -5.52 22.01
CA ARG A 422 12.23 -4.49 21.31
C ARG A 422 11.39 -3.65 20.37
N PHE A 423 10.35 -4.23 19.75
CA PHE A 423 9.39 -3.46 18.95
C PHE A 423 8.57 -2.51 19.83
N ALA A 424 8.15 -2.93 21.03
CA ALA A 424 7.52 -2.03 21.99
C ALA A 424 8.48 -0.89 22.43
N LYS A 425 9.77 -1.20 22.59
CA LYS A 425 10.82 -0.19 22.87
C LYS A 425 11.10 0.73 21.69
N THR A 426 10.98 0.28 20.44
CA THR A 426 11.00 1.20 19.29
C THR A 426 9.94 2.28 19.42
N PHE A 427 8.72 1.91 19.81
CA PHE A 427 7.68 2.92 20.01
C PHE A 427 8.05 3.87 21.16
N THR A 428 8.32 3.32 22.34
CA THR A 428 8.46 4.13 23.56
C THR A 428 9.77 4.92 23.66
N GLN A 429 10.84 4.47 23.01
CA GLN A 429 12.16 5.14 23.03
C GLN A 429 12.42 5.98 21.78
N ASN A 430 11.96 5.54 20.61
CA ASN A 430 12.28 6.24 19.35
C ASN A 430 11.12 7.05 18.81
N LEU A 431 9.87 6.57 18.91
CA LEU A 431 8.73 7.25 18.26
C LEU A 431 8.12 8.35 19.12
N ILE A 432 8.20 8.29 20.45
CA ILE A 432 7.74 9.37 21.32
C ILE A 432 8.66 10.58 21.15
N ARG A 433 8.10 11.72 20.71
CA ARG A 433 8.85 12.97 20.55
C ARG A 433 8.69 13.88 21.76
N SER A 434 7.46 14.03 22.22
CA SER A 434 7.05 14.91 23.31
C SER A 434 5.77 14.35 23.93
N GLU A 435 5.17 15.08 24.88
CA GLU A 435 3.95 14.67 25.57
C GLU A 435 2.81 14.28 24.62
N ASN A 436 2.64 15.00 23.51
CA ASN A 436 1.51 14.86 22.59
C ASN A 436 1.92 14.64 21.12
N GLU A 437 3.20 14.37 20.85
CA GLU A 437 3.70 14.21 19.48
C GLU A 437 4.56 12.97 19.33
N VAL A 438 4.62 12.49 18.08
CA VAL A 438 5.46 11.36 17.68
C VAL A 438 6.34 11.74 16.48
N TRP A 439 7.46 11.06 16.35
CA TRP A 439 8.29 11.10 15.15
C TRP A 439 7.65 10.31 14.01
N TYR A 440 7.96 10.70 12.77
CA TYR A 440 7.47 10.08 11.56
C TYR A 440 8.20 8.78 11.25
N LYS A 441 9.50 8.66 11.56
CA LYS A 441 10.32 7.48 11.28
C LYS A 441 10.68 6.72 12.54
N VAL A 442 10.87 5.41 12.41
CA VAL A 442 11.18 4.50 13.53
C VAL A 442 12.56 4.71 14.17
N ASP A 443 13.40 5.57 13.57
CA ASP A 443 14.68 6.03 14.13
C ASP A 443 14.57 7.31 14.96
N GLY A 444 13.36 7.83 15.19
CA GLY A 444 13.14 9.07 15.94
C GLY A 444 13.41 10.34 15.14
N THR A 445 13.26 10.29 13.82
CA THR A 445 13.45 11.45 12.94
C THR A 445 12.21 11.78 12.10
N GLY A 446 12.18 13.00 11.58
CA GLY A 446 11.10 13.50 10.71
C GLY A 446 9.83 13.84 11.48
N VAL A 447 9.33 15.07 11.35
CA VAL A 447 8.10 15.47 12.05
C VAL A 447 6.89 14.77 11.43
N ALA A 448 6.12 14.04 12.24
CA ALA A 448 4.84 13.49 11.79
C ALA A 448 3.80 14.61 11.73
N VAL A 449 3.19 14.81 10.55
CA VAL A 449 2.00 15.67 10.45
C VAL A 449 0.80 14.97 11.09
N PRO A 450 -0.26 15.70 11.50
CA PRO A 450 -1.37 15.11 12.27
C PRO A 450 -1.97 13.84 11.65
N ALA A 451 -2.16 13.83 10.32
CA ALA A 451 -2.69 12.65 9.61
C ALA A 451 -1.79 11.40 9.72
N ASN A 452 -0.47 11.57 9.83
CA ASN A 452 0.47 10.47 10.06
C ASN A 452 0.60 10.15 11.55
N ALA A 453 0.62 11.16 12.42
CA ALA A 453 0.83 11.01 13.86
C ALA A 453 -0.21 10.08 14.50
N VAL A 454 -1.48 10.19 14.07
CA VAL A 454 -2.59 9.38 14.60
C VAL A 454 -2.49 7.91 14.19
N GLN A 455 -1.62 7.55 13.24
CA GLN A 455 -1.33 6.15 12.95
C GLN A 455 -0.57 5.45 14.09
N CYS A 456 -0.06 6.21 15.08
CA CYS A 456 0.58 5.63 16.27
C CYS A 456 -0.33 4.64 17.02
N ALA A 457 -1.65 4.84 17.02
CA ALA A 457 -2.59 3.93 17.68
C ALA A 457 -2.61 2.53 17.07
N ARG A 458 -2.16 2.35 15.82
CA ARG A 458 -2.04 1.03 15.19
C ARG A 458 -0.96 0.15 15.81
N TRP A 459 -0.04 0.74 16.58
CA TRP A 459 0.91 0.00 17.41
C TRP A 459 0.28 -0.57 18.68
N GLY A 460 -1.02 -0.33 18.91
CA GLY A 460 -1.75 -0.71 20.12
C GLY A 460 -1.70 -2.20 20.47
N ALA A 461 -1.42 -3.10 19.52
CA ALA A 461 -1.15 -4.51 19.82
C ALA A 461 -0.05 -4.68 20.89
N TYR A 462 0.96 -3.81 20.88
CA TYR A 462 2.09 -3.84 21.81
C TYR A 462 1.78 -3.23 23.19
N ALA A 463 0.58 -2.70 23.40
CA ALA A 463 0.15 -2.24 24.73
C ALA A 463 0.10 -3.38 25.76
N GLU A 464 0.05 -4.64 25.29
CA GLU A 464 0.24 -5.84 26.13
C GLU A 464 1.63 -5.88 26.77
N GLN A 465 2.66 -5.40 26.07
CA GLN A 465 4.04 -5.35 26.56
C GLN A 465 4.36 -4.03 27.27
N ASP A 466 3.85 -2.90 26.79
CA ASP A 466 4.12 -1.58 27.37
C ASP A 466 2.91 -0.64 27.23
N LEU A 467 2.20 -0.40 28.34
CA LEU A 467 1.00 0.45 28.38
C LEU A 467 1.28 1.92 28.01
N LEU A 468 2.54 2.36 28.02
CA LEU A 468 2.89 3.71 27.57
C LEU A 468 2.52 3.94 26.09
N ILE A 469 2.49 2.88 25.27
CA ILE A 469 2.07 2.96 23.86
C ILE A 469 0.63 3.46 23.77
N TYR A 470 -0.28 2.84 24.52
CA TYR A 470 -1.68 3.27 24.61
C TYR A 470 -1.80 4.70 25.14
N GLN A 471 -1.10 5.02 26.23
CA GLN A 471 -1.18 6.34 26.87
C GLN A 471 -0.69 7.45 25.93
N GLN A 472 0.41 7.23 25.22
CA GLN A 472 0.92 8.19 24.24
C GLN A 472 -0.05 8.33 23.07
N SER A 473 -0.57 7.21 22.53
CA SER A 473 -1.52 7.28 21.43
C SER A 473 -2.79 8.06 21.81
N LEU A 474 -3.30 7.90 23.03
CA LEU A 474 -4.44 8.68 23.51
C LEU A 474 -4.11 10.18 23.55
N ARG A 475 -2.95 10.57 24.12
CA ARG A 475 -2.51 11.98 24.14
C ARG A 475 -2.38 12.59 22.74
N VAL A 476 -1.87 11.82 21.77
CA VAL A 476 -1.77 12.26 20.36
C VAL A 476 -3.17 12.48 19.76
N TYR A 477 -4.14 11.60 20.03
CA TYR A 477 -5.51 11.74 19.56
C TYR A 477 -6.21 12.94 20.20
N ASP A 478 -6.05 13.13 21.51
CA ASP A 478 -6.58 14.27 22.24
C ASP A 478 -6.01 15.59 21.74
N ALA A 479 -4.72 15.63 21.36
CA ALA A 479 -4.13 16.83 20.77
C ALA A 479 -4.56 17.06 19.31
N ALA A 480 -4.80 16.00 18.54
CA ALA A 480 -5.16 16.10 17.13
C ALA A 480 -6.61 16.55 16.90
N GLN A 481 -7.53 16.28 17.84
CA GLN A 481 -8.96 16.62 17.74
C GLN A 481 -9.56 16.28 16.36
N LEU A 482 -9.38 15.02 15.94
CA LEU A 482 -9.79 14.54 14.63
C LEU A 482 -11.30 14.58 14.42
N ASN A 483 -11.71 14.87 13.19
CA ASN A 483 -13.01 14.43 12.67
C ASN A 483 -12.88 12.98 12.15
N PRO A 484 -13.41 11.95 12.84
CA PRO A 484 -13.05 10.57 12.57
C PRO A 484 -13.84 9.96 11.39
N VAL A 485 -13.61 10.44 10.16
CA VAL A 485 -14.34 9.96 8.97
C VAL A 485 -13.63 8.88 8.14
N GLN A 486 -12.41 8.48 8.53
CA GLN A 486 -11.59 7.53 7.78
C GLN A 486 -11.54 6.16 8.49
N GLY A 487 -11.41 5.08 7.73
CA GLY A 487 -11.30 3.73 8.30
C GLY A 487 -10.09 3.59 9.24
N SER A 488 -8.98 4.27 8.95
CA SER A 488 -7.81 4.31 9.83
C SER A 488 -8.07 5.06 11.15
N HIS A 489 -8.94 6.07 11.15
CA HIS A 489 -9.39 6.75 12.38
C HIS A 489 -10.21 5.80 13.24
N ALA A 490 -11.17 5.09 12.65
CA ALA A 490 -11.96 4.07 13.34
C ALA A 490 -11.07 2.98 13.94
N LEU A 491 -10.05 2.50 13.20
CA LEU A 491 -9.09 1.52 13.69
C LEU A 491 -8.27 2.02 14.89
N GLY A 492 -7.74 3.24 14.82
CA GLY A 492 -6.98 3.78 15.95
C GLY A 492 -7.83 3.95 17.20
N ILE A 493 -9.06 4.47 17.06
CA ILE A 493 -10.05 4.56 18.16
C ILE A 493 -10.37 3.18 18.74
N ALA A 494 -10.51 2.17 17.87
CA ALA A 494 -10.75 0.80 18.32
C ALA A 494 -9.55 0.22 19.06
N TYR A 495 -8.30 0.50 18.64
CA TYR A 495 -7.11 0.11 19.40
C TYR A 495 -7.01 0.79 20.76
N LEU A 496 -7.41 2.06 20.88
CA LEU A 496 -7.47 2.76 22.18
C LEU A 496 -8.46 2.08 23.13
N ASN A 497 -9.67 1.79 22.64
CA ASN A 497 -10.68 1.05 23.39
C ASN A 497 -10.21 -0.37 23.75
N TRP A 498 -9.57 -1.06 22.82
CA TRP A 498 -9.03 -2.41 23.00
C TRP A 498 -7.94 -2.44 24.07
N ALA A 499 -6.99 -1.51 24.02
CA ALA A 499 -5.91 -1.45 25.00
C ALA A 499 -6.42 -1.08 26.40
N LYS A 500 -7.30 -0.07 26.50
CA LYS A 500 -7.95 0.33 27.77
C LYS A 500 -8.60 -0.85 28.49
N ASN A 501 -9.28 -1.73 27.75
CA ASN A 501 -10.01 -2.86 28.30
C ASN A 501 -9.17 -4.16 28.37
N SER A 502 -7.85 -4.08 28.17
CA SER A 502 -6.97 -5.26 28.11
C SER A 502 -7.47 -6.33 27.12
N GLY A 503 -7.94 -5.90 25.94
CA GLY A 503 -8.61 -6.74 24.95
C GLY A 503 -7.77 -7.94 24.48
N TRP A 504 -6.45 -7.91 24.70
CA TRP A 504 -5.58 -9.07 24.49
C TRP A 504 -5.97 -10.31 25.32
N ARG A 505 -6.69 -10.15 26.43
CA ARG A 505 -7.20 -11.26 27.25
C ARG A 505 -8.37 -12.01 26.61
N ASN A 506 -8.97 -11.46 25.56
CA ASN A 506 -10.14 -12.00 24.88
C ASN A 506 -9.82 -12.57 23.47
N LYS A 507 -8.54 -12.79 23.15
CA LYS A 507 -8.02 -13.19 21.82
C LYS A 507 -8.39 -14.60 21.35
#